data_AF-A0A533VIX9-F1
#
_entry.id   AF-A0A533VIX9-F1
#
_cell.length_a   1.000
_cell.length_b   1.000
_cell.length_c   1.000
_cell.angle_alpha   90.00
_cell.angle_beta   90.00
_cell.angle_gamma   90.00
#
_symmetry.space_group_name_H-M   'P 1'
#
loop_
_entity.id
_entity.type
_entity.pdbx_description
1 polymer ?
#
loop_
_entity_poly.entity_id
_entity_poly.type
_entity_poly.pdbx_seq_one_letter_code
_entity_poly.pdbx_strand_id
1 'polypeptide(L)'
;MKHTDGHTTGFIFNNGTIPVYGVKVYAVIYGKDGKFLDVGKSIETITKMEPREKLAFSMYPDPALASKVSYYSCFDIGADPTQTVVVNRDSSKYNFTYLSTGYVTDAKFDNFQQTLSLTARNPFPNTAFVNFMFPQEAQGQKFSVASNGVPIDFLQSKDPDGNWHVAFNLPPKSTSYVSIAGFEQHPSLPVGNYRNYFFIIIPVAAAVVSVIIWKKKTD
;
A
#
# COMPACT_ATOMS: atom_id res chain seq x y z
N MET A 1 -4.33 -5.66 -28.62
CA MET A 1 -5.00 -6.08 -29.88
C MET A 1 -6.24 -6.84 -29.49
N LYS A 2 -7.40 -6.42 -29.99
CA LYS A 2 -8.68 -7.10 -29.76
C LYS A 2 -8.89 -8.18 -30.83
N HIS A 3 -9.43 -9.31 -30.42
CA HIS A 3 -9.68 -10.47 -31.29
C HIS A 3 -11.19 -10.69 -31.49
N THR A 4 -11.55 -11.53 -32.46
CA THR A 4 -12.94 -11.77 -32.89
C THR A 4 -13.79 -12.48 -31.84
N ASP A 5 -13.16 -13.26 -30.96
CA ASP A 5 -13.74 -13.92 -29.79
C ASP A 5 -13.80 -13.00 -28.55
N GLY A 6 -13.58 -11.69 -28.74
CA GLY A 6 -13.72 -10.67 -27.71
C GLY A 6 -12.51 -10.51 -26.78
N HIS A 7 -11.51 -11.40 -26.84
CA HIS A 7 -10.33 -11.29 -25.98
C HIS A 7 -9.39 -10.16 -26.42
N THR A 8 -8.54 -9.71 -25.51
CA THR A 8 -7.47 -8.74 -25.79
C THR A 8 -6.10 -9.29 -25.46
N THR A 9 -5.13 -9.03 -26.32
CA THR A 9 -3.71 -9.27 -26.06
C THR A 9 -2.96 -7.95 -25.94
N GLY A 10 -1.90 -7.92 -25.14
CA GLY A 10 -1.11 -6.73 -24.94
C GLY A 10 0.31 -7.05 -24.52
N PHE A 11 1.06 -5.99 -24.22
CA PHE A 11 2.37 -6.11 -23.61
C PHE A 11 2.41 -5.26 -22.35
N ILE A 12 3.10 -5.78 -21.34
CA ILE A 12 3.48 -5.05 -20.13
C ILE A 12 5.00 -4.85 -20.15
N PHE A 13 5.44 -3.70 -19.64
CA PHE A 13 6.85 -3.32 -19.64
C PHE A 13 7.29 -2.89 -18.25
N ASN A 14 8.34 -3.50 -17.72
CA ASN A 14 8.97 -3.03 -16.49
C ASN A 14 9.90 -1.85 -16.81
N ASN A 15 9.38 -0.64 -16.68
CA ASN A 15 10.13 0.61 -16.85
C ASN A 15 11.05 0.94 -15.65
N GLY A 16 10.96 0.17 -14.57
CA GLY A 16 11.71 0.39 -13.34
C GLY A 16 13.16 -0.10 -13.43
N THR A 17 13.85 0.03 -12.29
CA THR A 17 15.25 -0.37 -12.10
C THR A 17 15.41 -1.65 -11.29
N ILE A 18 14.31 -2.24 -10.82
CA ILE A 18 14.29 -3.47 -10.01
C ILE A 18 13.35 -4.52 -10.63
N PRO A 19 13.57 -5.82 -10.37
CA PRO A 19 12.64 -6.86 -10.79
C PRO A 19 11.30 -6.73 -10.06
N VAL A 20 10.20 -6.99 -10.76
CA VAL A 20 8.86 -7.10 -10.19
C VAL A 20 8.37 -8.53 -10.26
N TYR A 21 7.63 -8.98 -9.25
CA TYR A 21 7.21 -10.36 -9.10
C TYR A 21 5.70 -10.44 -9.02
N GLY A 22 5.14 -11.54 -9.51
CA GLY A 22 3.72 -11.76 -9.44
C GLY A 22 2.96 -10.58 -10.05
N VAL A 23 2.93 -10.50 -11.38
CA VAL A 23 2.16 -9.49 -12.11
C VAL A 23 0.97 -10.16 -12.79
N LYS A 24 -0.23 -9.70 -12.50
CA LYS A 24 -1.46 -10.05 -13.24
C LYS A 24 -2.09 -8.76 -13.74
N VAL A 25 -2.58 -8.74 -14.97
CA VAL A 25 -3.14 -7.52 -15.56
C VAL A 25 -4.66 -7.56 -15.40
N TYR A 26 -5.26 -6.48 -14.90
CA TYR A 26 -6.71 -6.30 -14.83
C TYR A 26 -7.14 -5.18 -15.77
N ALA A 27 -8.39 -5.22 -16.23
CA ALA A 27 -8.97 -4.14 -17.02
C ALA A 27 -10.49 -4.19 -16.97
N VAL A 28 -11.12 -3.03 -17.08
CA VAL A 28 -12.57 -2.92 -17.24
C VAL A 28 -12.95 -3.12 -18.69
N ILE A 29 -14.03 -3.87 -18.91
CA ILE A 29 -14.55 -4.23 -20.22
C ILE A 29 -15.84 -3.44 -20.45
N TYR A 30 -15.91 -2.74 -21.57
CA TYR A 30 -17.04 -1.91 -21.96
C TYR A 30 -17.72 -2.41 -23.23
N GLY A 31 -19.04 -2.23 -23.29
CA GLY A 31 -19.88 -2.56 -24.43
C GLY A 31 -19.90 -1.46 -25.49
N LYS A 32 -20.56 -1.73 -26.62
CA LYS A 32 -20.66 -0.77 -27.74
C LYS A 32 -21.39 0.51 -27.34
N ASP A 33 -22.27 0.45 -26.35
CA ASP A 33 -23.00 1.58 -25.77
C ASP A 33 -22.20 2.33 -24.70
N GLY A 34 -20.92 1.98 -24.51
CA GLY A 34 -20.05 2.59 -23.50
C GLY A 34 -20.39 2.19 -22.06
N LYS A 35 -21.27 1.19 -21.86
CA LYS A 35 -21.60 0.69 -20.52
C LYS A 35 -20.61 -0.36 -20.07
N PHE A 36 -20.40 -0.40 -18.75
CA PHE A 36 -19.67 -1.45 -18.08
C PHE A 36 -20.30 -2.81 -18.41
N LEU A 37 -19.46 -3.77 -18.82
CA LEU A 37 -19.87 -5.15 -19.04
C LEU A 37 -19.26 -6.08 -18.00
N ASP A 38 -17.96 -5.95 -17.75
CA ASP A 38 -17.20 -6.94 -16.98
C ASP A 38 -15.85 -6.37 -16.51
N VAL A 39 -15.13 -7.12 -15.67
CA VAL A 39 -13.72 -6.92 -15.32
C VAL A 39 -12.92 -8.14 -15.76
N GLY A 40 -12.03 -7.94 -16.72
CA GLY A 40 -11.12 -8.98 -17.19
C GLY A 40 -9.86 -9.05 -16.33
N LYS A 41 -9.24 -10.24 -16.29
CA LYS A 41 -7.90 -10.46 -15.76
C LYS A 41 -7.03 -11.24 -16.74
N SER A 42 -5.71 -11.07 -16.69
CA SER A 42 -4.80 -11.87 -17.51
C SER A 42 -4.90 -13.33 -17.11
N ILE A 43 -4.89 -14.21 -18.10
CA ILE A 43 -4.93 -15.67 -17.86
C ILE A 43 -3.79 -16.02 -16.91
N GLU A 44 -2.58 -15.78 -17.39
CA GLU A 44 -1.37 -16.08 -16.65
C GLU A 44 -1.04 -14.97 -15.66
N THR A 45 -0.48 -15.42 -14.54
CA THR A 45 0.28 -14.57 -13.63
C THR A 45 1.74 -14.62 -14.07
N ILE A 46 2.30 -13.45 -14.42
CA ILE A 46 3.72 -13.30 -14.72
C ILE A 46 4.49 -13.39 -13.39
N THR A 47 5.25 -14.46 -13.21
CA THR A 47 5.95 -14.72 -11.94
C THR A 47 7.05 -13.71 -11.65
N LYS A 48 7.75 -13.24 -12.67
CA LYS A 48 8.83 -12.25 -12.56
C LYS A 48 8.94 -11.44 -13.85
N MET A 49 9.28 -10.15 -13.71
CA MET A 49 9.74 -9.30 -14.80
C MET A 49 11.02 -8.58 -14.40
N GLU A 50 12.09 -8.77 -15.17
CA GLU A 50 13.35 -8.04 -15.01
C GLU A 50 13.23 -6.56 -15.42
N PRO A 51 14.12 -5.68 -14.96
CA PRO A 51 14.19 -4.30 -15.45
C PRO A 51 14.30 -4.28 -16.98
N ARG A 52 13.49 -3.42 -17.62
CA ARG A 52 13.41 -3.29 -19.08
C ARG A 52 12.87 -4.52 -19.81
N GLU A 53 12.28 -5.48 -19.11
CA GLU A 53 11.65 -6.61 -19.75
C GLU A 53 10.25 -6.27 -20.28
N LYS A 54 9.95 -6.79 -21.47
CA LYS A 54 8.65 -6.67 -22.13
C LYS A 54 8.02 -8.05 -22.26
N LEU A 55 6.88 -8.27 -21.62
CA LEU A 55 6.18 -9.54 -21.66
C LEU A 55 4.78 -9.39 -22.25
N ALA A 56 4.34 -10.40 -22.98
CA ALA A 56 3.00 -10.45 -23.54
C ALA A 56 1.98 -10.93 -22.50
N PHE A 57 0.75 -10.45 -22.60
CA PHE A 57 -0.38 -10.97 -21.82
C PHE A 57 -1.62 -11.13 -22.69
N SER A 58 -2.53 -12.00 -22.26
CA SER A 58 -3.86 -12.18 -22.85
C SER A 58 -4.93 -12.14 -21.76
N MET A 59 -6.10 -11.59 -22.10
CA MET A 59 -7.24 -11.42 -21.21
C MET A 59 -8.54 -11.75 -21.94
N TYR A 60 -9.41 -12.52 -21.28
CA TYR A 60 -10.70 -12.94 -21.83
C TYR A 60 -11.84 -12.32 -21.00
N PRO A 61 -12.91 -11.84 -21.66
CA PRO A 61 -14.15 -11.51 -20.95
C PRO A 61 -14.87 -12.79 -20.54
N ASP A 62 -15.93 -12.67 -19.73
CA ASP A 62 -16.93 -13.74 -19.65
C ASP A 62 -17.37 -14.18 -21.08
N PRO A 63 -17.30 -15.48 -21.43
CA PRO A 63 -17.72 -15.98 -22.74
C PRO A 63 -19.14 -15.55 -23.15
N ALA A 64 -20.06 -15.41 -22.20
CA ALA A 64 -21.44 -14.95 -22.45
C ALA A 64 -21.51 -13.47 -22.86
N LEU A 65 -20.46 -12.70 -22.58
CA LEU A 65 -20.35 -11.26 -22.87
C LEU A 65 -19.39 -10.95 -24.03
N ALA A 66 -18.60 -11.93 -24.48
CA ALA A 66 -17.57 -11.78 -25.51
C ALA A 66 -18.04 -11.02 -26.76
N SER A 67 -19.21 -11.37 -27.29
CA SER A 67 -19.79 -10.73 -28.49
C SER A 67 -20.23 -9.28 -28.29
N LYS A 68 -20.38 -8.86 -27.03
CA LYS A 68 -20.82 -7.51 -26.64
C LYS A 68 -19.64 -6.57 -26.38
N VAL A 69 -18.43 -7.12 -26.21
CA VAL A 69 -17.24 -6.34 -25.90
C VAL A 69 -16.93 -5.33 -27.00
N SER A 70 -16.75 -4.07 -26.62
CA SER A 70 -16.27 -3.00 -27.49
C SER A 70 -14.79 -2.74 -27.24
N TYR A 71 -14.41 -2.36 -26.02
CA TYR A 71 -13.04 -2.03 -25.63
C TYR A 71 -12.72 -2.38 -24.18
N TYR A 72 -11.43 -2.40 -23.88
CA TYR A 72 -10.87 -2.56 -22.53
C TYR A 72 -10.22 -1.23 -22.10
N SER A 73 -10.39 -0.82 -20.85
CA SER A 73 -9.76 0.39 -20.30
C SER A 73 -9.45 0.23 -18.82
N CYS A 74 -8.79 1.25 -18.24
CA CYS A 74 -8.41 1.26 -16.82
C CYS A 74 -7.58 0.02 -16.45
N PHE A 75 -6.51 -0.22 -17.23
CA PHE A 75 -5.61 -1.33 -16.98
C PHE A 75 -4.89 -1.16 -15.64
N ASP A 76 -4.76 -2.25 -14.90
CA ASP A 76 -4.10 -2.30 -13.60
C ASP A 76 -3.23 -3.56 -13.48
N ILE A 77 -2.31 -3.60 -12.50
CA ILE A 77 -1.33 -4.68 -12.32
C ILE A 77 -1.29 -5.21 -10.87
N GLY A 78 -1.25 -6.54 -10.70
CA GLY A 78 -0.93 -7.23 -9.44
C GLY A 78 -1.24 -8.74 -9.47
N ALA A 79 -0.35 -9.62 -9.03
CA ALA A 79 -0.68 -11.05 -8.80
C ALA A 79 -1.11 -11.34 -7.39
N ASP A 80 -0.54 -10.56 -6.48
CA ASP A 80 -1.08 -10.32 -5.17
C ASP A 80 -1.69 -8.93 -5.26
N PRO A 81 -2.99 -8.75 -5.02
CA PRO A 81 -3.58 -7.43 -5.02
C PRO A 81 -3.09 -6.61 -3.80
N THR A 82 -2.21 -7.18 -2.95
CA THR A 82 -1.40 -6.41 -2.01
C THR A 82 -0.25 -5.66 -2.70
N GLN A 83 -0.22 -4.35 -2.48
CA GLN A 83 0.79 -3.43 -2.98
C GLN A 83 1.65 -2.93 -1.81
N THR A 84 2.98 -2.98 -1.96
CA THR A 84 3.90 -2.43 -0.96
C THR A 84 4.06 -0.93 -1.11
N VAL A 85 3.94 -0.21 0.00
CA VAL A 85 4.14 1.23 0.10
C VAL A 85 5.32 1.50 1.01
N VAL A 86 6.22 2.37 0.55
CA VAL A 86 7.39 2.82 1.31
C VAL A 86 7.27 4.32 1.54
N VAL A 87 7.19 4.72 2.80
CA VAL A 87 7.14 6.13 3.21
C VAL A 87 8.33 6.49 4.10
N ASN A 88 8.71 7.76 4.13
CA ASN A 88 9.65 8.24 5.13
C ASN A 88 8.92 8.31 6.49
N ARG A 89 9.56 7.80 7.53
CA ARG A 89 9.16 7.99 8.92
C ARG A 89 10.42 8.22 9.75
N ASP A 90 10.50 9.39 10.38
CA ASP A 90 11.74 9.89 10.99
C ASP A 90 12.94 9.85 10.02
N SER A 91 14.09 9.32 10.46
CA SER A 91 15.28 9.09 9.65
C SER A 91 15.28 7.73 8.91
N SER A 92 14.13 7.04 8.86
CA SER A 92 14.01 5.67 8.35
C SER A 92 12.91 5.50 7.30
N LYS A 93 12.89 4.32 6.66
CA LYS A 93 11.82 3.92 5.75
C LYS A 93 10.82 3.07 6.53
N TYR A 94 9.54 3.43 6.44
CA TYR A 94 8.44 2.63 6.94
C TYR A 94 7.76 1.92 5.77
N ASN A 95 7.67 0.60 5.85
CA ASN A 95 7.08 -0.24 4.82
C ASN A 95 5.76 -0.81 5.35
N PHE A 96 4.72 -0.74 4.54
CA PHE A 96 3.46 -1.42 4.79
C PHE A 96 2.89 -1.92 3.46
N THR A 97 1.90 -2.79 3.51
CA THR A 97 1.21 -3.23 2.29
C THR A 97 -0.27 -2.87 2.36
N TYR A 98 -0.95 -2.84 1.22
CA TYR A 98 -2.40 -2.69 1.19
C TYR A 98 -3.00 -3.55 0.09
N LEU A 99 -4.14 -4.15 0.37
CA LEU A 99 -5.00 -4.82 -0.59
C LEU A 99 -6.18 -3.92 -0.94
N SER A 100 -6.42 -3.62 -2.21
CA SER A 100 -7.50 -2.73 -2.62
C SER A 100 -8.07 -3.08 -4.00
N THR A 101 -9.36 -2.78 -4.21
CA THR A 101 -9.96 -2.70 -5.55
C THR A 101 -10.06 -1.26 -6.05
N GLY A 102 -9.49 -0.31 -5.32
CA GLY A 102 -9.21 1.06 -5.76
C GLY A 102 -7.71 1.35 -5.72
N TYR A 103 -7.34 2.62 -5.74
CA TYR A 103 -5.95 3.08 -5.78
C TYR A 103 -5.58 3.85 -4.51
N VAL A 104 -4.36 3.64 -4.02
CA VAL A 104 -3.79 4.42 -2.91
C VAL A 104 -2.56 5.19 -3.40
N THR A 105 -2.51 6.50 -3.16
CA THR A 105 -1.38 7.37 -3.50
C THR A 105 -1.04 8.33 -2.36
N ASP A 106 0.09 9.03 -2.50
CA ASP A 106 0.48 10.18 -1.66
C ASP A 106 0.60 9.88 -0.15
N ALA A 107 0.92 8.63 0.18
CA ALA A 107 1.09 8.19 1.56
C ALA A 107 2.26 8.95 2.23
N LYS A 108 2.01 9.54 3.40
CA LYS A 108 3.01 10.23 4.22
C LYS A 108 2.60 10.30 5.68
N PHE A 109 3.57 10.27 6.58
CA PHE A 109 3.34 10.57 7.98
C PHE A 109 3.23 12.08 8.23
N ASP A 110 2.47 12.44 9.26
CA ASP A 110 2.44 13.78 9.83
C ASP A 110 3.77 14.12 10.53
N ASN A 111 3.90 15.37 10.98
CA ASN A 111 5.13 15.83 11.62
C ASN A 111 5.44 15.08 12.93
N PHE A 112 4.40 14.58 13.60
CA PHE A 112 4.53 13.81 14.84
C PHE A 112 4.75 12.31 14.61
N GLN A 113 4.77 11.87 13.35
CA GLN A 113 4.95 10.47 12.93
C GLN A 113 3.91 9.50 13.51
N GLN A 114 2.73 10.01 13.87
CA GLN A 114 1.65 9.25 14.52
C GLN A 114 0.42 9.08 13.63
N THR A 115 0.33 9.87 12.57
CA THR A 115 -0.78 9.84 11.62
C THR A 115 -0.26 9.61 10.21
N LEU A 116 -0.69 8.52 9.57
CA LEU A 116 -0.48 8.27 8.15
C LEU A 116 -1.62 8.93 7.36
N SER A 117 -1.29 9.83 6.44
CA SER A 117 -2.23 10.43 5.48
C SER A 117 -1.99 9.87 4.09
N LEU A 118 -3.06 9.63 3.33
CA LEU A 118 -3.01 9.12 1.95
C LEU A 118 -4.25 9.52 1.14
N THR A 119 -4.17 9.39 -0.18
CA THR A 119 -5.32 9.51 -1.08
C THR A 119 -5.81 8.11 -1.46
N ALA A 120 -7.09 7.82 -1.24
CA ALA A 120 -7.74 6.59 -1.69
C ALA A 120 -8.77 6.90 -2.77
N ARG A 121 -8.64 6.32 -3.96
CA ARG A 121 -9.50 6.60 -5.12
C ARG A 121 -10.21 5.33 -5.59
N ASN A 122 -11.52 5.42 -5.74
CA ASN A 122 -12.32 4.38 -6.41
C ASN A 122 -12.91 4.95 -7.70
N PRO A 123 -12.35 4.66 -8.88
CA PRO A 123 -12.92 5.14 -10.15
C PRO A 123 -14.11 4.29 -10.62
N PHE A 124 -14.39 3.16 -9.98
CA PHE A 124 -15.38 2.19 -10.43
C PHE A 124 -16.80 2.56 -9.96
N PRO A 125 -17.86 2.12 -10.69
CA PRO A 125 -19.26 2.40 -10.34
C PRO A 125 -19.77 1.58 -9.14
N ASN A 126 -19.00 0.61 -8.68
CA ASN A 126 -19.32 -0.23 -7.52
C ASN A 126 -18.49 0.20 -6.31
N THR A 127 -18.96 -0.14 -5.12
CA THR A 127 -18.18 0.03 -3.88
C THR A 127 -16.90 -0.78 -3.98
N ALA A 128 -15.78 -0.14 -3.71
CA ALA A 128 -14.48 -0.78 -3.57
C ALA A 128 -14.14 -0.92 -2.09
N PHE A 129 -13.02 -1.58 -1.79
CA PHE A 129 -12.48 -1.64 -0.44
C PHE A 129 -10.98 -1.37 -0.46
N VAL A 130 -10.45 -1.04 0.70
CA VAL A 130 -9.01 -1.06 0.99
C VAL A 130 -8.79 -1.76 2.33
N ASN A 131 -7.72 -2.54 2.42
CA ASN A 131 -7.24 -3.22 3.62
C ASN A 131 -5.74 -2.97 3.73
N PHE A 132 -5.32 -2.14 4.68
CA PHE A 132 -3.92 -1.90 4.99
C PHE A 132 -3.40 -2.97 5.94
N MET A 133 -2.18 -3.46 5.69
CA MET A 133 -1.46 -4.35 6.57
C MET A 133 -0.22 -3.63 7.09
N PHE A 134 -0.25 -3.27 8.38
CA PHE A 134 0.81 -2.56 9.08
C PHE A 134 1.61 -3.54 9.96
N PRO A 135 2.96 -3.44 9.98
CA PRO A 135 3.76 -4.12 10.97
C PRO A 135 3.33 -3.74 12.39
N GLN A 136 3.41 -4.68 13.32
CA GLN A 136 3.12 -4.39 14.72
C GLN A 136 4.21 -3.49 15.33
N GLU A 137 3.79 -2.36 15.89
CA GLU A 137 4.68 -1.49 16.67
C GLU A 137 4.47 -1.70 18.18
N ALA A 138 3.23 -1.95 18.61
CA ALA A 138 2.89 -2.23 20.01
C ALA A 138 1.81 -3.31 20.16
N GLN A 139 1.78 -3.98 21.31
CA GLN A 139 0.81 -5.05 21.60
C GLN A 139 -0.64 -4.55 21.64
N GLY A 140 -0.87 -3.34 22.17
CA GLY A 140 -2.19 -2.75 22.37
C GLY A 140 -2.61 -1.72 21.33
N GLN A 141 -1.99 -1.70 20.15
CA GLN A 141 -2.17 -0.66 19.15
C GLN A 141 -3.64 -0.56 18.69
N LYS A 142 -4.17 0.66 18.68
CA LYS A 142 -5.55 0.97 18.28
C LYS A 142 -5.53 2.07 17.26
N PHE A 143 -6.15 1.81 16.12
CA PHE A 143 -6.22 2.79 15.05
C PHE A 143 -7.48 3.64 15.16
N SER A 144 -7.44 4.80 14.53
CA SER A 144 -8.62 5.57 14.16
C SER A 144 -8.49 5.98 12.71
N VAL A 145 -9.60 5.99 11.98
CA VAL A 145 -9.62 6.30 10.55
C VAL A 145 -10.61 7.42 10.30
N ALA A 146 -10.17 8.43 9.54
CA ALA A 146 -11.03 9.49 9.03
C ALA A 146 -10.88 9.62 7.52
N SER A 147 -11.98 9.95 6.85
CA SER A 147 -12.05 10.25 5.42
C SER A 147 -12.56 11.68 5.25
N ASN A 148 -11.80 12.51 4.54
CA ASN A 148 -12.09 13.92 4.36
C ASN A 148 -12.29 14.66 5.71
N GLY A 149 -11.51 14.28 6.72
CA GLY A 149 -11.57 14.83 8.08
C GLY A 149 -12.71 14.32 8.96
N VAL A 150 -13.57 13.43 8.43
CA VAL A 150 -14.69 12.85 9.19
C VAL A 150 -14.36 11.41 9.59
N PRO A 151 -14.49 11.03 10.87
CA PRO A 151 -14.31 9.64 11.31
C PRO A 151 -15.21 8.68 10.53
N ILE A 152 -14.69 7.51 10.17
CA ILE A 152 -15.44 6.48 9.44
C ILE A 152 -15.42 5.15 10.18
N ASP A 153 -16.41 4.32 9.89
CA ASP A 153 -16.40 2.92 10.29
C ASP A 153 -15.31 2.15 9.53
N PHE A 154 -14.56 1.33 10.26
CA PHE A 154 -13.51 0.49 9.72
C PHE A 154 -13.39 -0.79 10.56
N LEU A 155 -12.78 -1.81 9.97
CA LEU A 155 -12.43 -3.07 10.63
C LEU A 155 -10.96 -3.04 11.02
N GLN A 156 -10.69 -3.39 12.28
CA GLN A 156 -9.34 -3.68 12.76
C GLN A 156 -9.23 -5.16 13.13
N SER A 157 -8.23 -5.86 12.60
CA SER A 157 -7.92 -7.23 12.99
C SER A 157 -6.41 -7.45 13.00
N LYS A 158 -5.97 -8.59 13.52
CA LYS A 158 -4.56 -8.98 13.54
C LYS A 158 -4.40 -10.34 12.90
N ASP A 159 -3.42 -10.50 12.02
CA ASP A 159 -3.13 -11.79 11.40
C ASP A 159 -2.26 -12.68 12.34
N PRO A 160 -2.05 -13.97 11.98
CA PRO A 160 -1.18 -14.87 12.74
C PRO A 160 0.29 -14.44 12.80
N ASP A 161 0.77 -13.67 11.83
CA ASP A 161 2.15 -13.16 11.76
C ASP A 161 2.34 -11.88 12.61
N GLY A 162 1.24 -11.35 13.14
CA GLY A 162 1.20 -10.22 14.04
C GLY A 162 0.90 -8.88 13.35
N ASN A 163 0.71 -8.82 12.04
CA ASN A 163 0.40 -7.57 11.35
C ASN A 163 -1.02 -7.10 11.66
N TRP A 164 -1.16 -5.79 11.77
CA TRP A 164 -2.46 -5.14 11.92
C TRP A 164 -3.11 -4.92 10.57
N HIS A 165 -4.36 -5.34 10.44
CA HIS A 165 -5.23 -5.03 9.32
C HIS A 165 -6.15 -3.88 9.67
N VAL A 166 -6.22 -2.89 8.78
CA VAL A 166 -7.14 -1.74 8.85
C VAL A 166 -7.89 -1.66 7.54
N ALA A 167 -9.17 -2.02 7.55
CA ALA A 167 -9.97 -2.15 6.33
C ALA A 167 -11.25 -1.32 6.35
N PHE A 168 -11.59 -0.70 5.23
CA PHE A 168 -12.82 0.08 5.07
C PHE A 168 -13.26 0.15 3.59
N ASN A 169 -14.52 0.56 3.40
CA ASN A 169 -15.11 0.67 2.07
C ASN A 169 -14.83 2.03 1.43
N LEU A 170 -14.67 2.03 0.11
CA LEU A 170 -14.54 3.22 -0.72
C LEU A 170 -15.81 3.39 -1.55
N PRO A 171 -16.53 4.52 -1.43
CA PRO A 171 -17.74 4.76 -2.21
C PRO A 171 -17.48 4.70 -3.72
N PRO A 172 -18.48 4.36 -4.55
CA PRO A 172 -18.38 4.43 -6.01
C PRO A 172 -17.89 5.80 -6.50
N LYS A 173 -17.05 5.80 -7.54
CA LYS A 173 -16.57 7.02 -8.23
C LYS A 173 -16.08 8.12 -7.27
N SER A 174 -15.29 7.72 -6.26
CA SER A 174 -14.88 8.60 -5.16
C SER A 174 -13.37 8.85 -5.14
N THR A 175 -12.99 9.96 -4.48
CA THR A 175 -11.63 10.25 -4.04
C THR A 175 -11.71 10.71 -2.59
N SER A 176 -11.02 10.01 -1.71
CA SER A 176 -11.03 10.23 -0.27
C SER A 176 -9.64 10.59 0.22
N TYR A 177 -9.53 11.64 1.01
CA TYR A 177 -8.32 12.00 1.75
C TYR A 177 -8.38 11.31 3.10
N VAL A 178 -7.63 10.23 3.26
CA VAL A 178 -7.70 9.36 4.43
C VAL A 178 -6.58 9.71 5.39
N SER A 179 -6.90 9.73 6.68
CA SER A 179 -5.94 9.76 7.78
C SER A 179 -6.14 8.57 8.71
N ILE A 180 -5.07 7.85 9.00
CA ILE A 180 -5.02 6.73 9.93
C ILE A 180 -4.09 7.12 11.07
N ALA A 181 -4.62 7.28 12.28
CA ALA A 181 -3.84 7.59 13.48
C ALA A 181 -3.74 6.36 14.40
N GLY A 182 -2.82 6.40 15.36
CA GLY A 182 -2.59 5.30 16.31
C GLY A 182 -1.27 4.55 16.07
N PHE A 183 -0.34 5.16 15.34
CA PHE A 183 1.03 4.69 15.24
C PHE A 183 1.84 5.13 16.46
N GLU A 184 2.85 4.34 16.85
CA GLU A 184 3.64 4.63 18.05
C GLU A 184 4.41 5.94 17.93
N GLN A 185 4.49 6.66 19.05
CA GLN A 185 5.29 7.87 19.13
C GLN A 185 6.76 7.47 19.24
N HIS A 186 7.52 7.70 18.17
CA HIS A 186 8.97 7.69 18.30
C HIS A 186 9.41 9.01 18.95
N PRO A 187 10.27 8.99 19.98
CA PRO A 187 10.91 10.20 20.45
C PRO A 187 11.67 10.80 19.27
N SER A 188 11.24 11.96 18.79
CA SER A 188 12.04 12.75 17.87
C SER A 188 13.39 12.98 18.55
N LEU A 189 14.48 12.41 18.03
CA LEU A 189 15.80 12.89 18.42
C LEU A 189 15.83 14.37 18.00
N PRO A 190 16.01 15.32 18.93
CA PRO A 190 16.03 16.73 18.57
C PRO A 190 17.16 16.94 17.56
N VAL A 191 16.82 17.53 16.41
CA VAL A 191 17.81 18.02 15.43
C VAL A 191 18.47 19.24 16.08
N GLY A 192 19.50 19.00 16.88
CA GLY A 192 20.24 20.03 17.62
C GLY A 192 21.68 19.58 17.87
N ASN A 193 22.63 20.39 17.39
CA ASN A 193 24.09 20.31 17.57
C ASN A 193 24.60 19.20 18.51
N TYR A 194 25.10 18.12 17.90
CA TYR A 194 25.70 16.94 18.53
C TYR A 194 27.09 17.20 19.11
N ARG A 195 27.26 18.24 19.94
CA ARG A 195 28.51 18.44 20.69
C ARG A 195 28.49 17.93 22.13
N ASN A 196 27.34 17.57 22.71
CA ASN A 196 27.32 17.17 24.13
C ASN A 196 26.23 16.16 24.48
N TYR A 197 26.27 14.93 23.97
CA TYR A 197 25.68 13.78 24.68
C TYR A 197 26.50 12.51 24.44
N PHE A 198 26.89 11.87 25.56
CA PHE A 198 27.57 10.59 25.61
C PHE A 198 26.61 9.45 25.24
N PHE A 199 27.08 8.55 24.37
CA PHE A 199 26.40 7.29 24.04
C PHE A 199 26.23 6.44 25.30
N ILE A 200 24.98 6.11 25.64
CA ILE A 200 24.68 5.00 26.56
C ILE A 200 24.32 3.80 25.67
N ILE A 201 25.29 2.90 25.50
CA ILE A 201 25.04 1.57 24.97
C ILE A 201 24.63 0.71 26.16
N ILE A 202 23.43 0.13 26.12
CA ILE A 202 23.03 -0.93 27.07
C ILE A 202 23.29 -2.27 26.37
N PRO A 203 24.38 -2.99 26.70
CA PRO A 203 24.52 -4.36 26.26
C PRO A 203 23.62 -5.26 27.13
N VAL A 204 22.68 -5.96 26.51
CA VAL A 204 22.02 -7.09 27.16
C VAL A 204 23.01 -8.26 27.16
N ALA A 205 23.62 -8.47 28.32
CA ALA A 205 24.19 -9.70 28.84
C ALA A 205 24.97 -10.62 27.88
N ALA A 206 26.26 -10.32 27.71
CA ALA A 206 27.33 -11.26 28.08
C ALA A 206 28.57 -10.44 28.46
N ALA A 207 28.88 -10.42 29.77
CA ALA A 207 30.10 -9.97 30.44
C ALA A 207 30.88 -8.76 29.83
N VAL A 208 30.80 -7.60 30.50
CA VAL A 208 31.91 -6.96 31.23
C VAL A 208 31.34 -5.65 31.83
N VAL A 209 31.32 -5.58 33.16
CA VAL A 209 30.90 -4.40 33.92
C VAL A 209 31.90 -3.26 33.72
N SER A 210 31.44 -2.00 33.64
CA SER A 210 31.85 -0.93 34.56
C SER A 210 30.98 0.33 34.44
N VAL A 211 30.48 0.74 35.61
CA VAL A 211 29.82 2.02 35.93
C VAL A 211 30.91 2.99 36.43
N ILE A 212 30.71 4.32 36.32
CA ILE A 212 30.76 5.28 37.46
C ILE A 212 30.47 6.74 37.03
N ILE A 213 29.70 7.38 37.90
CA ILE A 213 29.10 8.73 37.92
C ILE A 213 30.12 9.72 38.59
N TRP A 214 30.18 11.03 38.33
CA TRP A 214 29.53 12.07 39.17
C TRP A 214 29.77 13.53 38.70
N LYS A 215 28.79 14.34 39.10
CA LYS A 215 28.59 15.80 39.01
C LYS A 215 29.62 16.60 39.81
N LYS A 216 30.02 17.79 39.33
CA LYS A 216 30.54 18.87 40.19
C LYS A 216 29.82 20.20 39.89
N LYS A 217 29.53 20.90 41.00
CA LYS A 217 28.75 22.13 41.14
C LYS A 217 29.29 23.32 40.35
N THR A 218 28.34 24.20 40.03
CA THR A 218 28.47 25.65 39.86
C THR A 218 29.46 26.27 40.85
N ASP A 219 30.30 27.16 40.35
CA ASP A 219 30.53 28.49 40.93
C ASP A 219 30.10 29.52 39.88
#